data_AF-A0A9P0CVX2-F1
#
_entry.id   AF-A0A9P0CVX2-F1
#
_cell.length_a   1.000
_cell.length_b   1.000
_cell.length_c   1.000
_cell.angle_alpha   90.00
_cell.angle_beta   90.00
_cell.angle_gamma   90.00
#
_symmetry.space_group_name_H-M   'P 1'
#
loop_
_entity.id
_entity.type
_entity.pdbx_description
1 polymer ?
#
loop_
_entity_poly.entity_id
_entity_poly.type
_entity_poly.pdbx_seq_one_letter_code
_entity_poly.pdbx_strand_id
1 'polypeptide(L)'
;MWTANNWHLHHDKALAYSSQLINTFLNKHGITIIRQPPYSADLAPCDFWLFPKLKTPLKGSCFGSTEEIMRNATTELNTIPKEDFLRCFQQWKDRWDKCVEAQGAYFEGD
;
A
#
# COMPACT_ATOMS: atom_id res chain seq x y z
N MET A 1 5.12 -18.52 8.14
CA MET A 1 3.95 -17.63 8.03
C MET A 1 3.43 -17.46 6.60
N TRP A 2 4.25 -17.52 5.54
CA TRP A 2 3.81 -17.25 4.15
C TRP A 2 3.55 -18.50 3.29
N THR A 3 3.70 -19.70 3.85
CA THR A 3 3.65 -20.99 3.15
C THR A 3 2.24 -21.52 2.90
N ALA A 4 1.22 -20.87 3.46
CA ALA A 4 -0.16 -21.36 3.43
C ALA A 4 -0.94 -20.95 2.16
N ASN A 5 -0.34 -20.21 1.21
CA ASN A 5 -0.98 -19.70 -0.01
C ASN A 5 -2.34 -19.01 0.21
N ASN A 6 -2.59 -18.48 1.41
CA ASN A 6 -3.83 -17.83 1.83
C ASN A 6 -3.73 -16.31 1.82
N TRP A 7 -2.77 -15.76 1.10
CA TRP A 7 -2.51 -14.34 1.00
C TRP A 7 -2.81 -13.84 -0.41
N HIS A 8 -3.24 -12.58 -0.49
CA HIS A 8 -3.51 -11.92 -1.75
C HIS A 8 -2.54 -10.74 -1.91
N LEU A 9 -2.09 -10.50 -3.13
CA LEU A 9 -1.23 -9.37 -3.46
C LEU A 9 -2.08 -8.17 -3.88
N HIS A 10 -1.86 -7.02 -3.25
CA HIS A 10 -2.36 -5.74 -3.72
C HIS A 10 -1.18 -4.86 -4.14
N HIS A 11 -1.20 -4.37 -5.38
CA HIS A 11 -0.21 -3.43 -5.89
C HIS A 11 -0.84 -2.55 -6.98
N ASP A 12 -0.20 -1.42 -7.27
CA ASP A 12 -0.67 -0.48 -8.27
C ASP A 12 -0.49 -1.02 -9.70
N LYS A 13 -1.25 -0.44 -10.62
CA LYS A 13 -1.25 -0.84 -12.04
C LYS A 13 -0.14 -0.16 -12.84
N ALA A 14 1.01 0.15 -12.24
CA ALA A 14 2.15 0.68 -13.00
C ALA A 14 2.58 -0.32 -14.09
N LEU A 15 3.06 0.21 -15.21
CA LEU A 15 3.37 -0.58 -16.41
C LEU A 15 4.30 -1.77 -16.11
N ALA A 16 5.31 -1.56 -15.26
CA ALA A 16 6.24 -2.59 -14.84
C ALA A 16 5.54 -3.79 -14.17
N TYR A 17 4.56 -3.54 -13.31
CA TYR A 17 3.83 -4.58 -12.60
C TYR A 17 2.74 -5.26 -13.44
N SER A 18 2.26 -4.58 -14.48
CA SER A 18 1.30 -5.15 -15.44
C SER A 18 1.93 -5.97 -16.57
N SER A 19 3.27 -6.10 -16.56
CA SER A 19 4.01 -6.77 -17.63
C SER A 19 3.72 -8.28 -17.70
N GLN A 20 3.87 -8.85 -18.89
CA GLN A 20 3.68 -10.28 -19.13
C GLN A 20 4.61 -11.14 -18.25
N LEU A 21 5.82 -10.65 -17.99
CA LEU A 21 6.80 -11.33 -17.14
C LEU A 21 6.28 -11.49 -15.71
N ILE A 22 5.77 -10.41 -15.11
CA ILE A 22 5.23 -10.42 -13.75
C ILE A 22 3.96 -11.28 -13.68
N ASN A 23 3.04 -11.13 -14.63
CA ASN A 23 1.82 -11.96 -14.68
C ASN A 23 2.14 -13.45 -14.81
N THR A 24 3.15 -13.81 -15.61
CA THR A 24 3.59 -15.21 -15.76
C THR A 24 4.16 -15.74 -14.44
N PHE A 25 4.97 -14.94 -13.74
CA PHE A 25 5.51 -15.30 -12.43
C PHE A 25 4.39 -15.51 -11.40
N LEU A 26 3.45 -14.56 -11.28
CA LEU A 26 2.35 -14.63 -10.32
C LEU A 26 1.47 -15.86 -10.57
N ASN A 27 1.13 -16.14 -11.83
CA ASN A 27 0.36 -17.32 -12.21
C ASN A 27 1.10 -18.63 -11.90
N LYS A 28 2.40 -18.71 -12.24
CA LYS A 28 3.24 -19.89 -11.96
C LYS A 28 3.29 -20.23 -10.47
N HIS A 29 3.25 -19.20 -9.61
CA HIS A 29 3.30 -19.35 -8.16
C HIS A 29 1.92 -19.35 -7.48
N GLY A 30 0.82 -19.28 -8.25
CA GLY A 30 -0.54 -19.30 -7.71
C GLY A 30 -0.88 -18.06 -6.86
N ILE A 31 -0.20 -16.94 -7.09
CA ILE A 31 -0.39 -15.71 -6.31
C ILE A 31 -1.62 -14.98 -6.84
N THR A 32 -2.64 -14.84 -6.00
CA THR A 32 -3.88 -14.12 -6.37
C THR A 32 -3.71 -12.62 -6.17
N ILE A 33 -4.12 -11.82 -7.17
CA ILE A 33 -4.01 -10.36 -7.16
C ILE A 33 -5.37 -9.74 -6.83
N ILE A 34 -5.39 -8.76 -5.93
CA ILE A 34 -6.50 -7.82 -5.73
C ILE A 34 -6.33 -6.69 -6.73
N ARG A 35 -7.31 -6.52 -7.64
CA ARG A 35 -7.23 -5.50 -8.69
C ARG A 35 -7.43 -4.10 -8.12
N GLN A 36 -6.51 -3.19 -8.44
CA GLN A 36 -6.65 -1.77 -8.18
C GLN A 36 -7.13 -1.04 -9.45
N PRO A 37 -8.14 -0.15 -9.35
CA PRO A 37 -8.51 0.73 -10.45
C PRO A 37 -7.39 1.74 -10.79
N PRO A 38 -7.27 2.18 -12.05
CA PRO A 38 -6.28 3.19 -12.45
C PRO A 38 -6.46 4.50 -11.67
N TYR A 39 -5.35 5.14 -11.31
CA TYR A 39 -5.31 6.46 -10.65
C TYR A 39 -5.95 6.52 -9.25
N SER A 40 -6.27 5.38 -8.63
CA SER A 40 -6.96 5.34 -7.33
C SER A 40 -5.99 5.18 -6.16
N ALA A 41 -5.18 6.22 -5.90
CA ALA A 41 -4.27 6.26 -4.75
C ALA A 41 -5.03 6.28 -3.41
N ASP A 42 -6.23 6.86 -3.40
CA ASP A 42 -7.20 6.84 -2.30
C ASP A 42 -7.64 5.43 -1.91
N LEU A 43 -7.45 4.44 -2.78
CA LEU A 43 -7.77 3.03 -2.56
C LEU A 43 -6.54 2.14 -2.28
N ALA A 44 -5.33 2.71 -2.22
CA ALA A 44 -4.12 1.97 -1.91
C ALA A 44 -3.66 2.20 -0.47
N PRO A 45 -3.65 1.17 0.40
CA PRO A 45 -3.16 1.28 1.78
C PRO A 45 -1.76 1.90 1.91
N CYS A 46 -0.89 1.64 0.94
CA CYS A 46 0.44 2.25 0.92
C CYS A 46 0.37 3.77 0.74
N ASP A 47 -0.49 4.25 -0.14
CA ASP A 47 -0.59 5.66 -0.51
C ASP A 47 -1.38 6.48 0.51
N PHE A 48 -2.56 6.03 0.92
CA PHE A 48 -3.41 6.81 1.83
C PHE A 48 -2.98 6.71 3.31
N TRP A 49 -2.19 5.69 3.69
CA TRP A 49 -1.88 5.42 5.10
C TRP A 49 -0.39 5.20 5.40
N LEU A 50 0.28 4.24 4.74
CA LEU A 50 1.67 3.88 5.11
C LEU A 50 2.67 5.00 4.81
N PHE A 51 2.65 5.55 3.60
CA PHE A 51 3.57 6.60 3.20
C PHE A 51 3.36 7.89 4.00
N PRO A 52 2.13 8.36 4.27
CA PRO A 52 1.92 9.48 5.20
C PRO A 52 2.49 9.22 6.60
N LYS A 53 2.28 8.02 7.17
CA LYS A 53 2.85 7.66 8.48
C LYS A 53 4.37 7.66 8.49
N LEU A 54 4.99 7.19 7.41
CA LEU A 54 6.45 7.13 7.29
C LEU A 54 7.08 8.50 6.98
N LYS A 55 6.46 9.28 6.10
CA LYS A 55 7.02 10.54 5.59
C LYS A 55 6.84 11.70 6.57
N THR A 56 5.75 11.71 7.35
CA THR A 56 5.48 12.78 8.33
C THR A 56 6.62 12.97 9.35
N PRO A 57 7.10 11.94 10.06
CA PRO A 57 8.20 12.10 11.03
C PRO A 57 9.54 12.43 10.37
N LEU A 58 9.77 12.00 9.12
CA LEU A 58 11.00 12.26 8.38
C LEU A 58 10.98 13.63 7.65
N LYS A 59 9.85 14.34 7.69
CA LYS A 59 9.68 15.58 6.94
C LYS A 59 10.58 16.68 7.51
N GLY A 60 11.34 17.33 6.64
CA GLY A 60 12.23 18.44 7.02
C GLY A 60 13.60 17.98 7.53
N SER A 61 13.86 16.68 7.61
CA SER A 61 15.19 16.14 7.89
C SER A 61 16.05 16.12 6.62
N CYS A 62 17.31 16.51 6.75
CA CYS A 62 18.33 16.30 5.72
C CYS A 62 19.19 15.10 6.15
N PHE A 63 19.35 14.13 5.26
CA PHE A 63 20.19 12.97 5.49
C PHE A 63 21.44 13.06 4.62
N GLY A 64 22.61 12.79 5.21
CA GLY A 64 23.90 12.86 4.54
C GLY A 64 24.21 11.64 3.68
N SER A 65 23.49 10.53 3.86
CA SER A 65 23.68 9.32 3.09
C SER A 65 22.41 8.47 2.96
N THR A 66 22.45 7.50 2.03
CA THR A 66 21.37 6.52 1.83
C THR A 66 21.20 5.61 3.05
N GLU A 67 22.28 5.24 3.72
CA GLU A 67 22.26 4.40 4.92
C GLU A 67 21.54 5.09 6.07
N GLU A 68 21.73 6.41 6.19
CA GLU A 68 21.09 7.22 7.22
C GLU A 68 19.56 7.27 7.02
N ILE A 69 19.09 7.57 5.80
CA ILE A 69 17.65 7.57 5.49
C ILE A 69 17.04 6.18 5.65
N MET A 70 17.73 5.11 5.23
CA MET A 70 17.25 3.73 5.40
C MET A 70 17.09 3.36 6.88
N ARG A 71 18.07 3.72 7.72
CA ARG A 71 18.01 3.47 9.18
C ARG A 71 16.86 4.22 9.83
N ASN A 72 16.69 5.50 9.52
CA ASN A 72 15.62 6.31 10.09
C ASN A 72 14.24 5.83 9.62
N ALA A 73 14.08 5.55 8.31
CA ALA A 73 12.84 4.98 7.79
C ALA A 73 12.51 3.61 8.41
N THR A 74 13.50 2.74 8.59
CA THR A 74 13.31 1.44 9.26
C THR A 74 12.90 1.63 10.73
N THR A 75 13.48 2.61 11.41
CA THR A 75 13.14 2.94 12.80
C THR A 75 11.68 3.37 12.88
N GLU A 76 11.26 4.32 12.04
CA GLU A 76 9.86 4.79 11.98
C GLU A 76 8.89 3.68 11.57
N LEU A 77 9.25 2.80 10.64
CA LEU A 77 8.41 1.65 10.30
C LEU A 77 8.20 0.71 11.49
N ASN A 78 9.24 0.49 12.30
CA ASN A 78 9.17 -0.38 13.46
C ASN A 78 8.41 0.23 14.65
N THR A 79 8.12 1.53 14.63
CA THR A 79 7.26 2.15 15.65
C THR A 79 5.77 1.93 15.39
N ILE A 80 5.38 1.51 14.18
CA ILE A 80 3.98 1.28 13.81
C ILE A 80 3.45 0.03 14.52
N PRO A 81 2.46 0.17 15.42
CA PRO A 81 1.92 -0.97 16.14
C PRO A 81 1.09 -1.88 15.23
N LYS A 82 0.96 -3.16 15.58
CA LYS A 82 0.20 -4.13 14.78
C LYS A 82 -1.27 -3.72 14.62
N GLU A 83 -1.83 -3.11 15.65
CA GLU A 83 -3.20 -2.61 15.72
C GLU A 83 -3.46 -1.52 14.66
N ASP A 84 -2.44 -0.74 14.34
CA ASP A 84 -2.50 0.30 13.32
C ASP A 84 -2.63 -0.29 11.91
N PHE A 85 -1.94 -1.41 11.63
CA PHE A 85 -2.14 -2.15 10.39
C PHE A 85 -3.56 -2.73 10.29
N LEU A 86 -4.07 -3.33 11.38
CA LEU A 86 -5.45 -3.86 11.40
C LEU A 86 -6.48 -2.76 11.14
N ARG A 87 -6.30 -1.60 11.75
CA ARG A 87 -7.15 -0.42 11.52
C ARG A 87 -7.05 0.07 10.08
N CYS A 88 -5.87 0.08 9.47
CA CYS A 88 -5.71 0.41 8.05
C CYS A 88 -6.53 -0.51 7.15
N PHE A 89 -6.52 -1.82 7.40
CA PHE A 89 -7.32 -2.77 6.61
C PHE A 89 -8.83 -2.57 6.79
N GLN A 90 -9.28 -2.13 7.98
CA GLN A 90 -10.67 -1.75 8.16
C GLN A 90 -11.02 -0.48 7.37
N GLN A 91 -10.20 0.56 7.47
CA GLN A 91 -10.36 1.79 6.68
C GLN A 91 -10.35 1.52 5.18
N TRP A 92 -9.58 0.52 4.73
CA TRP A 92 -9.54 0.14 3.32
C TRP A 92 -10.90 -0.40 2.83
N LYS A 93 -11.62 -1.17 3.66
CA LYS A 93 -12.98 -1.61 3.36
C LYS A 93 -13.94 -0.43 3.29
N ASP A 94 -13.89 0.45 4.29
CA ASP A 94 -14.75 1.64 4.34
C ASP A 94 -14.53 2.56 3.13
N ARG A 95 -13.27 2.66 2.66
CA ARG A 95 -12.91 3.40 1.43
C ARG A 95 -13.48 2.73 0.17
N TRP A 96 -13.50 1.40 0.08
CA TRP A 96 -14.18 0.73 -1.02
C TRP A 96 -15.68 1.00 -1.03
N ASP A 97 -16.34 0.99 0.13
CA ASP A 97 -17.77 1.30 0.22
C ASP A 97 -18.05 2.74 -0.25
N LYS A 98 -17.24 3.70 0.19
CA LYS A 98 -17.33 5.10 -0.27
C LYS A 98 -17.10 5.25 -1.78
N CYS A 99 -16.16 4.50 -2.36
CA CYS A 99 -15.94 4.49 -3.81
C CYS A 99 -17.19 4.02 -4.57
N VAL A 100 -17.87 2.99 -4.06
CA VAL A 100 -19.12 2.49 -4.63
C VAL A 100 -20.23 3.53 -4.52
N GLU A 101 -20.40 4.15 -3.35
CA GLU A 101 -21.37 5.23 -3.13
C GLU A 101 -21.11 6.44 -4.04
N ALA A 102 -19.85 6.79 -4.24
CA ALA A 102 -19.41 7.86 -5.14
C ALA A 102 -19.43 7.47 -6.63
N GLN A 103 -19.89 6.25 -6.97
CA GLN A 103 -19.92 5.73 -8.34
C GLN A 103 -18.56 5.79 -9.06
N GLY A 104 -17.48 5.57 -8.30
CA GLY A 104 -16.11 5.62 -8.80
C GLY A 104 -15.49 7.03 -8.90
N ALA A 105 -16.19 8.07 -8.46
CA ALA A 105 -15.59 9.39 -8.29
C ALA A 105 -14.67 9.41 -7.05
N TYR A 106 -13.67 10.30 -7.05
CA TYR A 106 -12.83 10.52 -5.88
C TYR A 106 -13.66 11.03 -4.70
N PHE A 107 -13.32 10.54 -3.51
CA PHE A 107 -14.00 10.88 -2.26
C PHE A 107 -12.98 11.28 -1.20
N GLU A 108 -12.47 12.51 -1.28
CA GLU A 108 -11.71 13.11 -0.18
C GLU A 108 -12.16 14.56 -0.02
N GLY A 109 -12.81 14.87 1.11
CA GLY A 109 -13.44 16.16 1.39
C GLY A 109 -14.55 16.07 2.44
N ASP A 110 -14.15 15.95 3.71
CA ASP A 110 -14.58 16.78 4.85
C ASP A 110 -13.79 16.37 6.12
#